data_AF-A0A7Z9Q8E0-F1
#
_entry.id   AF-A0A7Z9Q8E0-F1
#
_cell.length_a   1.000
_cell.length_b   1.000
_cell.length_c   1.000
_cell.angle_alpha   90.00
_cell.angle_beta   90.00
_cell.angle_gamma   90.00
#
_symmetry.space_group_name_H-M   'P 1'
#
loop_
_entity.id
_entity.type
_entity.pdbx_description
1 polymer ?
#
loop_
_entity_poly.entity_id
_entity_poly.type
_entity_poly.pdbx_seq_one_letter_code
_entity_poly.pdbx_strand_id
1 'polypeptide(L)'
;IGWIIYKKGMNTFIPSIIALGVLYYFVWLGTQIPLSFSSFGWVKDQQASVWIIILFIYSGIASLLPVWLLLQPRDYINSHQLLVGLGLIFLGIAVANPIIEAPLIRTSFEASAPSIFPLLFVTIACGAISGFHGLVSSGTTSKQINSITDARLIGYGGMIGEGTLALASTICAVAGIGLVSTCNLPAIGAVSDLTWSVYYDSWAHASANKATAFVLGGGALLESIGYLT
;
A
#
# COMPACT_ATOMS: atom_id res chain seq x y z
N ILE A 1 11.18 18.54 5.99
CA ILE A 1 12.42 17.86 5.53
C ILE A 1 13.10 18.59 4.37
N GLY A 2 12.41 18.86 3.26
CA GLY A 2 13.05 19.45 2.06
C GLY A 2 13.86 20.71 2.32
N TRP A 3 13.29 21.68 3.02
CA TRP A 3 14.01 22.89 3.41
C TRP A 3 15.22 22.62 4.34
N ILE A 4 15.08 21.70 5.29
CA ILE A 4 16.13 21.35 6.26
C ILE A 4 17.33 20.70 5.57
N ILE A 5 17.08 19.77 4.65
CA ILE A 5 18.15 19.08 3.91
C ILE A 5 18.77 20.02 2.88
N TYR A 6 17.97 20.64 2.01
CA TYR A 6 18.48 21.37 0.85
C TYR A 6 18.91 22.82 1.13
N LYS A 7 18.35 23.49 2.15
CA LYS A 7 18.69 24.88 2.48
C LYS A 7 19.54 25.01 3.75
N LYS A 8 19.41 24.10 4.71
CA LYS A 8 20.22 24.10 5.94
C LYS A 8 21.38 23.12 5.93
N GLY A 9 21.53 22.29 4.90
CA GLY A 9 22.67 21.38 4.74
C GLY A 9 22.82 20.35 5.86
N MET A 10 21.74 20.03 6.57
CA MET A 10 21.77 19.03 7.64
C MET A 10 21.87 17.62 7.07
N ASN A 11 22.58 16.73 7.77
CA ASN A 11 22.61 15.30 7.46
C ASN A 11 21.18 14.73 7.44
N THR A 12 20.88 13.89 6.47
CA THR A 12 19.55 13.33 6.22
C THR A 12 19.10 12.37 7.33
N PHE A 13 20.01 11.70 8.05
CA PHE A 13 19.67 10.63 8.98
C PHE A 13 18.71 11.04 10.10
N ILE A 14 19.06 12.05 10.90
CA ILE A 14 18.25 12.49 12.06
C ILE A 14 16.88 13.03 11.61
N PRO A 15 16.79 13.94 10.62
CA PRO A 15 15.50 14.38 10.09
C PRO A 15 14.62 13.24 9.57
N SER A 16 15.21 12.18 9.01
CA SER A 16 14.49 11.01 8.49
C SER A 16 13.80 10.24 9.62
N ILE A 17 14.53 9.93 10.69
CA ILE A 17 13.99 9.19 11.85
C ILE A 17 12.86 9.99 12.51
N ILE A 18 13.07 11.29 12.72
CA ILE A 18 12.04 12.16 13.32
C ILE A 18 10.80 12.17 12.44
N ALA A 19 10.95 12.31 11.12
CA ALA A 19 9.81 12.36 10.23
C ALA A 19 9.07 11.03 10.14
N LEU A 20 9.77 9.90 10.15
CA LEU A 20 9.16 8.58 10.18
C LEU A 20 8.38 8.35 11.49
N GLY A 21 8.94 8.77 12.63
CA GLY A 21 8.25 8.71 13.92
C GLY A 21 6.99 9.59 13.95
N VAL A 22 7.10 10.82 13.44
CA VAL A 22 5.95 11.74 13.32
C VAL A 22 4.88 11.16 12.38
N LEU A 23 5.30 10.57 11.25
CA LEU A 23 4.40 9.91 10.31
C LEU A 23 3.61 8.79 10.98
N TYR A 24 4.29 7.86 11.66
CA TYR A 24 3.60 6.77 12.38
C TYR A 24 2.70 7.28 13.50
N TYR A 25 3.12 8.33 14.22
CA TYR A 25 2.29 8.97 15.23
C TYR A 25 0.99 9.54 14.62
N PHE A 26 1.06 10.22 13.47
CA PHE A 26 -0.12 10.74 12.79
C PHE A 26 -0.99 9.63 12.17
N VAL A 27 -0.39 8.54 11.69
CA VAL A 27 -1.14 7.35 11.26
C VAL A 27 -1.94 6.79 12.43
N TRP A 28 -1.29 6.57 13.57
CA TRP A 28 -1.95 6.09 14.79
C TRP A 28 -3.05 7.06 15.26
N LEU A 29 -2.76 8.37 15.35
CA LEU A 29 -3.78 9.37 15.69
C LEU A 29 -4.99 9.34 14.74
N GLY A 30 -4.75 9.16 13.44
CA GLY A 30 -5.81 9.05 12.45
C GLY A 30 -6.72 7.84 12.67
N THR A 31 -6.21 6.74 13.26
CA THR A 31 -7.03 5.58 13.64
C THR A 31 -7.89 5.85 14.87
N GLN A 32 -7.41 6.66 15.81
CA GLN A 32 -8.12 6.98 17.06
C GLN A 32 -9.15 8.10 16.88
N ILE A 33 -8.85 9.07 16.03
CA ILE A 33 -9.67 10.26 15.78
C ILE A 33 -9.99 10.33 14.29
N PRO A 34 -10.91 9.50 13.78
CA PRO A 34 -11.28 9.52 12.38
C PRO A 34 -11.97 10.85 12.05
N LEU A 35 -11.34 11.63 11.15
CA LEU A 35 -11.91 12.87 10.62
C LEU A 35 -13.10 12.55 9.72
N SER A 36 -14.28 12.46 10.32
CA SER A 36 -15.54 12.25 9.60
C SER A 36 -16.35 13.55 9.53
N PHE A 37 -16.97 13.80 8.39
CA PHE A 37 -17.93 14.89 8.24
C PHE A 37 -19.36 14.45 8.61
N SER A 38 -19.47 13.39 9.42
CA SER A 38 -20.76 12.85 9.86
C SER A 38 -21.52 13.83 10.75
N SER A 39 -20.80 14.65 11.52
CA SER A 39 -21.35 15.74 12.32
C SER A 39 -22.05 16.82 11.47
N PHE A 40 -21.71 16.93 10.18
CA PHE A 40 -22.37 17.82 9.23
C PHE A 40 -23.55 17.16 8.50
N GLY A 41 -23.93 15.94 8.88
CA GLY A 41 -25.05 15.19 8.29
C GLY A 41 -24.74 14.53 6.95
N TRP A 42 -23.46 14.45 6.54
CA TRP A 42 -23.08 13.87 5.25
C TRP A 42 -22.99 12.34 5.30
N VAL A 43 -23.56 11.69 4.28
CA VAL A 43 -23.48 10.23 4.08
C VAL A 43 -22.09 9.84 3.58
N LYS A 44 -21.65 8.60 3.81
CA LYS A 44 -20.28 8.10 3.47
C LYS A 44 -19.83 8.46 2.05
N ASP A 45 -20.70 8.33 1.06
CA ASP A 45 -20.35 8.63 -0.35
C ASP A 45 -20.08 10.13 -0.58
N GLN A 46 -20.82 10.99 0.11
CA GLN A 46 -20.60 12.45 0.07
C GLN A 46 -19.26 12.80 0.74
N GLN A 47 -18.96 12.17 1.88
CA GLN A 47 -17.66 12.35 2.56
C GLN A 47 -16.49 11.92 1.67
N ALA A 48 -16.62 10.77 1.00
CA ALA A 48 -15.60 10.29 0.05
C ALA A 48 -15.39 11.29 -1.08
N SER A 49 -16.47 11.82 -1.66
CA SER A 49 -16.42 12.84 -2.72
C SER A 49 -15.72 14.12 -2.26
N VAL A 50 -15.99 14.60 -1.04
CA VAL A 50 -15.31 15.77 -0.48
C VAL A 50 -13.82 15.50 -0.28
N TRP A 51 -13.45 14.35 0.28
CA TRP A 51 -12.04 13.97 0.43
C TRP A 51 -11.33 13.89 -0.92
N ILE A 52 -11.97 13.34 -1.95
CA ILE A 52 -11.44 13.33 -3.32
C ILE A 52 -11.15 14.75 -3.81
N ILE A 53 -12.08 15.69 -3.63
CA ILE A 53 -11.90 17.09 -4.04
C ILE A 53 -10.74 17.74 -3.27
N ILE A 54 -10.68 17.57 -1.94
CA ILE A 54 -9.60 18.10 -1.10
C ILE A 54 -8.24 17.56 -1.56
N LEU A 55 -8.14 16.26 -1.82
CA LEU A 55 -6.91 15.61 -2.27
C LEU A 55 -6.50 16.06 -3.67
N PHE A 56 -7.45 16.33 -4.57
CA PHE A 56 -7.15 16.91 -5.89
C PHE A 56 -6.62 18.33 -5.78
N ILE A 57 -7.22 19.18 -4.94
CA ILE A 57 -6.72 20.54 -4.70
C ILE A 57 -5.30 20.48 -4.13
N TYR A 58 -5.08 19.64 -3.11
CA TYR A 58 -3.75 19.42 -2.54
C TYR A 58 -2.75 18.94 -3.59
N SER A 59 -3.13 17.97 -4.43
CA SER A 59 -2.26 17.44 -5.50
C SER A 59 -1.95 18.50 -6.56
N GLY A 60 -2.92 19.35 -6.90
CA GLY A 60 -2.72 20.50 -7.77
C GLY A 60 -1.68 21.47 -7.21
N ILE A 61 -1.84 21.88 -5.95
CA ILE A 61 -0.86 22.75 -5.27
C ILE A 61 0.52 22.08 -5.22
N ALA A 62 0.59 20.82 -4.82
CA ALA A 62 1.83 20.05 -4.73
C ALA A 62 2.57 19.96 -6.07
N SER A 63 1.84 19.84 -7.19
CA SER A 63 2.41 19.77 -8.54
C SER A 63 3.04 21.09 -9.02
N LEU A 64 2.61 22.23 -8.48
CA LEU A 64 3.12 23.56 -8.82
C LEU A 64 4.33 23.95 -7.97
N LEU A 65 4.49 23.34 -6.80
CA LEU A 65 5.60 23.62 -5.91
C LEU A 65 6.92 23.03 -6.43
N PRO A 66 8.07 23.63 -6.10
CA PRO A 66 9.37 23.05 -6.42
C PRO A 66 9.51 21.63 -5.87
N VAL A 67 10.03 20.71 -6.69
CA VAL A 67 10.16 19.27 -6.38
C VAL A 67 10.83 19.01 -5.02
N TRP A 68 11.87 19.77 -4.69
CA TRP A 68 12.63 19.62 -3.43
C TRP A 68 11.83 20.01 -2.18
N LEU A 69 10.76 20.81 -2.32
CA LEU A 69 10.04 21.36 -1.17
C LEU A 69 9.10 20.33 -0.55
N LEU A 70 8.33 19.63 -1.39
CA LEU A 70 7.25 18.75 -0.94
C LEU A 70 7.31 17.35 -1.56
N LEU A 71 7.45 17.23 -2.88
CA LEU A 71 7.42 15.94 -3.57
C LEU A 71 8.58 15.03 -3.14
N GLN A 72 9.82 15.49 -3.32
CA GLN A 72 11.01 14.69 -3.00
C GLN A 72 11.11 14.32 -1.51
N PRO A 73 10.85 15.22 -0.55
CA PRO A 73 10.82 14.85 0.86
C PRO A 73 9.72 13.85 1.21
N ARG A 74 8.53 13.99 0.60
CA ARG A 74 7.42 13.07 0.81
C ARG A 74 7.76 11.67 0.29
N ASP A 75 8.24 11.59 -0.95
CA ASP A 75 8.62 10.32 -1.58
C ASP A 75 9.76 9.64 -0.81
N TYR A 76 10.71 10.43 -0.30
CA TYR A 76 11.79 9.95 0.54
C TYR A 76 11.29 9.38 1.88
N ILE A 77 10.35 10.03 2.57
CA ILE A 77 9.77 9.48 3.81
C ILE A 77 8.98 8.20 3.51
N ASN A 78 8.17 8.23 2.45
CA ASN A 78 7.34 7.09 2.04
C ASN A 78 8.19 5.87 1.63
N SER A 79 9.36 6.07 1.01
CA SER A 79 10.26 4.95 0.68
C SER A 79 10.84 4.29 1.93
N HIS A 80 11.14 5.05 2.99
CA HIS A 80 11.55 4.48 4.27
C HIS A 80 10.41 3.69 4.91
N GLN A 81 9.19 4.24 4.91
CA GLN A 81 8.01 3.51 5.38
C GLN A 81 7.80 2.20 4.61
N LEU A 82 7.96 2.22 3.29
CA LEU A 82 7.85 1.03 2.45
C LEU A 82 8.89 -0.02 2.85
N LEU A 83 10.16 0.37 3.03
CA LEU A 83 11.22 -0.56 3.44
C LEU A 83 10.95 -1.17 4.82
N VAL A 84 10.52 -0.35 5.79
CA VAL A 84 10.18 -0.83 7.14
C VAL A 84 8.98 -1.77 7.07
N GLY A 85 7.90 -1.40 6.39
CA GLY A 85 6.70 -2.22 6.26
C GLY A 85 6.97 -3.55 5.57
N LEU A 86 7.75 -3.54 4.48
CA LEU A 86 8.13 -4.75 3.75
C LEU A 86 9.01 -5.66 4.61
N GLY A 87 10.00 -5.09 5.31
CA GLY A 87 10.86 -5.83 6.23
C GLY A 87 10.07 -6.52 7.34
N LEU A 88 9.12 -5.80 7.95
CA LEU A 88 8.23 -6.35 8.98
C LEU A 88 7.32 -7.44 8.42
N ILE A 89 6.73 -7.27 7.24
CA ILE A 89 5.90 -8.30 6.60
C ILE A 89 6.71 -9.57 6.32
N PHE A 90 7.91 -9.47 5.75
CA PHE A 90 8.75 -10.66 5.51
C PHE A 90 9.20 -11.33 6.80
N LEU A 91 9.49 -10.54 7.84
CA LEU A 91 9.76 -11.10 9.16
C LEU A 91 8.54 -11.86 9.69
N GLY A 92 7.34 -11.30 9.56
CA GLY A 92 6.08 -11.96 9.91
C GLY A 92 5.85 -13.25 9.13
N ILE A 93 6.13 -13.26 7.83
CA ILE A 93 6.05 -14.48 6.99
C ILE A 93 7.02 -15.54 7.49
N ALA A 94 8.26 -15.16 7.82
CA ALA A 94 9.27 -16.09 8.31
C ALA A 94 8.92 -16.68 9.68
N VAL A 95 8.32 -15.88 10.57
CA VAL A 95 7.91 -16.31 11.93
C VAL A 95 6.62 -17.12 11.91
N ALA A 96 5.57 -16.64 11.23
CA ALA A 96 4.27 -17.31 11.21
C ALA A 96 4.26 -18.58 10.36
N ASN A 97 5.08 -18.63 9.30
CA ASN A 97 5.09 -19.71 8.31
C ASN A 97 3.68 -20.11 7.83
N PRO A 98 2.89 -19.16 7.27
CA PRO A 98 1.48 -19.39 7.00
C PRO A 98 1.29 -20.43 5.89
N ILE A 99 0.27 -21.27 6.05
CA ILE A 99 -0.14 -22.24 5.02
C ILE A 99 -0.93 -21.48 3.95
N ILE A 100 -0.63 -21.77 2.68
CA ILE A 100 -1.41 -21.24 1.56
C ILE A 100 -2.70 -22.04 1.45
N GLU A 101 -3.84 -21.42 1.77
CA GLU A 101 -5.17 -22.04 1.64
C GLU A 101 -5.74 -21.94 0.23
N ALA A 102 -5.26 -20.97 -0.56
CA ALA A 102 -5.74 -20.75 -1.92
C ALA A 102 -5.45 -21.97 -2.82
N PRO A 103 -6.44 -22.45 -3.60
CA PRO A 103 -6.21 -23.53 -4.56
C PRO A 103 -5.30 -23.07 -5.70
N LEU A 104 -4.48 -23.98 -6.23
CA LEU A 104 -3.58 -23.72 -7.36
C LEU A 104 -4.34 -23.26 -8.61
N ILE A 105 -5.52 -23.84 -8.85
CA ILE A 105 -6.45 -23.43 -9.90
C ILE A 105 -7.86 -23.42 -9.33
N ARG A 106 -8.54 -22.27 -9.40
CA ARG A 106 -9.97 -22.18 -9.11
C ARG A 106 -10.76 -22.61 -10.35
N THR A 107 -11.47 -23.73 -10.24
CA THR A 107 -12.25 -24.32 -11.36
C THR A 107 -13.70 -23.86 -11.40
N SER A 108 -14.21 -23.24 -10.33
CA SER A 108 -15.55 -22.66 -10.29
C SER A 108 -15.61 -21.41 -11.17
N PHE A 109 -16.27 -21.50 -12.31
CA PHE A 109 -16.46 -20.38 -13.22
C PHE A 109 -17.72 -19.61 -12.83
N GLU A 110 -17.55 -18.44 -12.22
CA GLU A 110 -18.66 -17.50 -12.01
C GLU A 110 -18.82 -16.64 -13.27
N ALA A 111 -20.02 -16.61 -13.85
CA ALA A 111 -20.28 -15.79 -15.04
C ALA A 111 -20.09 -14.28 -14.80
N SER A 112 -20.17 -13.84 -13.54
CA SER A 112 -19.90 -12.46 -13.11
C SER A 112 -18.41 -12.15 -12.96
N ALA A 113 -17.54 -13.17 -12.91
CA ALA A 113 -16.11 -12.96 -12.79
C ALA A 113 -15.52 -12.51 -14.14
N PRO A 114 -14.75 -11.42 -14.18
CA PRO A 114 -14.05 -11.00 -15.38
C PRO A 114 -13.01 -12.05 -15.79
N SER A 115 -12.80 -12.18 -17.10
CA SER A 115 -11.74 -13.03 -17.65
C SER A 115 -10.37 -12.62 -17.12
N ILE A 116 -9.53 -13.62 -16.78
CA ILE A 116 -8.13 -13.40 -16.34
C ILE A 116 -7.38 -12.56 -17.37
N PHE A 117 -7.64 -12.76 -18.66
CA PHE A 117 -7.15 -11.91 -19.73
C PHE A 117 -8.25 -10.93 -20.18
N PRO A 118 -8.01 -9.59 -20.18
CA PRO A 118 -6.75 -8.89 -19.88
C PRO A 118 -6.62 -8.45 -18.41
N LEU A 119 -7.56 -8.80 -17.53
CA LEU A 119 -7.64 -8.27 -16.16
C LEU A 119 -6.30 -8.33 -15.43
N LEU A 120 -5.63 -9.49 -15.44
CA LEU A 120 -4.33 -9.71 -14.80
C LEU A 120 -3.28 -8.67 -15.23
N PHE A 121 -3.24 -8.33 -16.52
CA PHE A 121 -2.29 -7.39 -17.08
C PHE A 121 -2.67 -5.93 -16.83
N VAL A 122 -3.94 -5.64 -16.54
CA VAL A 122 -4.39 -4.30 -16.18
C VAL A 122 -4.24 -4.05 -14.68
N THR A 123 -4.46 -5.08 -13.85
CA THR A 123 -4.51 -4.94 -12.38
C THR A 123 -3.19 -5.25 -11.68
N ILE A 124 -2.38 -6.20 -12.17
CA ILE A 124 -1.12 -6.61 -11.54
C ILE A 124 0.11 -6.04 -12.25
N ALA A 125 0.07 -5.89 -13.58
CA ALA A 125 1.19 -5.27 -14.30
C ALA A 125 1.12 -3.74 -14.15
N CYS A 126 1.44 -3.27 -12.96
CA CYS A 126 1.75 -1.88 -12.70
C CYS A 126 2.87 -1.46 -13.67
N GLY A 127 2.56 -0.62 -14.66
CA GLY A 127 3.56 0.11 -15.42
C GLY A 127 3.78 -0.25 -16.89
N ALA A 128 3.51 -1.49 -17.34
CA ALA A 128 3.74 -1.85 -18.75
C ALA A 128 2.62 -1.37 -19.68
N ILE A 129 1.35 -1.51 -19.28
CA ILE A 129 0.19 -1.07 -20.07
C ILE A 129 -0.21 0.38 -19.75
N SER A 130 -0.02 0.84 -18.50
CA SER A 130 -0.44 2.18 -18.08
C SER A 130 0.50 3.31 -18.51
N GLY A 131 1.72 3.00 -18.98
CA GLY A 131 2.74 3.99 -19.33
C GLY A 131 3.32 4.78 -18.14
N PHE A 132 2.84 4.52 -16.91
CA PHE A 132 3.20 5.29 -15.73
C PHE A 132 4.68 5.16 -15.36
N HIS A 133 5.27 3.97 -15.47
CA HIS A 133 6.71 3.79 -15.22
C HIS A 133 7.55 4.52 -16.28
N GLY A 134 7.05 4.63 -17.51
CA GLY A 134 7.65 5.49 -18.55
C GLY A 134 7.64 6.97 -18.14
N LEU A 135 6.54 7.46 -17.57
CA LEU A 135 6.44 8.85 -17.07
C LEU A 135 7.34 9.09 -15.85
N VAL A 136 7.41 8.16 -14.90
CA VAL A 136 8.27 8.28 -13.71
C VAL A 136 9.74 8.20 -14.09
N SER A 137 10.14 7.24 -14.93
CA SER A 137 11.53 7.11 -15.38
C SER A 137 12.00 8.33 -16.18
N SER A 138 11.17 8.84 -17.09
CA SER A 138 11.52 9.99 -17.95
C SER A 138 11.29 11.36 -17.32
N GLY A 139 10.38 11.48 -16.36
CA GLY A 139 9.93 12.76 -15.81
C GLY A 139 10.49 13.11 -14.43
N THR A 140 10.70 12.12 -13.55
CA THR A 140 11.20 12.34 -12.18
C THR A 140 12.60 11.74 -12.00
N THR A 141 12.77 10.45 -12.28
CA THR A 141 14.04 9.75 -12.04
C THR A 141 15.18 10.36 -12.86
N SER A 142 14.96 10.59 -14.17
CA SER A 142 15.93 11.24 -15.06
C SER A 142 16.40 12.62 -14.58
N LYS A 143 15.58 13.35 -13.82
CA LYS A 143 15.86 14.71 -13.32
C LYS A 143 16.46 14.73 -11.92
N GLN A 144 16.35 13.63 -11.19
CA GLN A 144 16.78 13.52 -9.79
C GLN A 144 18.00 12.61 -9.61
N ILE A 145 18.36 11.83 -10.63
CA ILE A 145 19.53 10.96 -10.58
C ILE A 145 20.82 11.80 -10.52
N ASN A 146 21.73 11.42 -9.62
CA ASN A 146 23.01 12.12 -9.46
C ASN A 146 23.99 11.79 -10.59
N SER A 147 24.03 10.52 -11.01
CA SER A 147 24.93 10.05 -12.06
C SER A 147 24.28 8.96 -12.92
N ILE A 148 24.68 8.87 -14.19
CA ILE A 148 24.17 7.81 -15.08
C ILE A 148 24.49 6.40 -14.59
N THR A 149 25.59 6.25 -13.83
CA THR A 149 25.98 4.97 -13.23
C THR A 149 24.98 4.48 -12.19
N ASP A 150 24.20 5.38 -11.57
CA ASP A 150 23.15 5.01 -10.63
C ASP A 150 21.87 4.49 -11.33
N ALA A 151 21.76 4.68 -12.66
CA ALA A 151 20.50 4.48 -13.38
C ALA A 151 20.07 3.01 -13.37
N ARG A 152 21.04 2.10 -13.47
CA ARG A 152 20.78 0.66 -13.37
C ARG A 152 20.29 0.30 -11.98
N LEU A 153 20.95 0.76 -10.93
CA LEU A 153 20.57 0.45 -9.55
C LEU A 153 19.17 0.99 -9.22
N ILE A 154 18.89 2.23 -9.60
CA ILE A 154 17.59 2.87 -9.32
C ILE A 154 16.48 2.23 -10.16
N GLY A 155 16.68 2.06 -11.47
CA GLY A 155 15.67 1.50 -12.35
C GLY A 155 15.40 0.02 -12.10
N TYR A 156 16.44 -0.82 -12.22
CA TYR A 156 16.31 -2.26 -12.01
C TYR A 156 16.02 -2.60 -10.54
N GLY A 157 16.69 -1.93 -9.59
CA GLY A 157 16.43 -2.14 -8.17
C GLY A 157 15.01 -1.72 -7.76
N GLY A 158 14.48 -0.64 -8.34
CA GLY A 158 13.07 -0.24 -8.16
C GLY A 158 12.11 -1.33 -8.65
N MET A 159 12.35 -1.91 -9.83
CA MET A 159 11.54 -3.00 -10.36
C MET A 159 11.59 -4.27 -9.49
N ILE A 160 12.76 -4.62 -8.95
CA ILE A 160 12.87 -5.72 -7.98
C ILE A 160 12.12 -5.39 -6.68
N GLY A 161 12.19 -4.15 -6.20
CA GLY A 161 11.44 -3.68 -5.03
C GLY A 161 9.92 -3.81 -5.21
N GLU A 162 9.40 -3.39 -6.36
CA GLU A 162 7.98 -3.55 -6.70
C GLU A 162 7.57 -5.03 -6.80
N GLY A 163 8.39 -5.87 -7.44
CA GLY A 163 8.14 -7.32 -7.50
C GLY A 163 8.12 -7.97 -6.12
N THR A 164 8.99 -7.52 -5.22
CA THR A 164 9.06 -8.00 -3.84
C THR A 164 7.83 -7.56 -3.04
N LEU A 165 7.37 -6.31 -3.23
CA LEU A 165 6.10 -5.82 -2.66
C LEU A 165 4.90 -6.61 -3.19
N ALA A 166 4.86 -6.89 -4.49
CA ALA A 166 3.80 -7.69 -5.11
C ALA A 166 3.75 -9.10 -4.50
N LEU A 167 4.91 -9.76 -4.35
CA LEU A 167 5.01 -11.06 -3.71
C LEU A 167 4.50 -11.03 -2.26
N ALA A 168 4.98 -10.07 -1.46
CA ALA A 168 4.53 -9.92 -0.07
C ALA A 168 3.01 -9.70 0.01
N SER A 169 2.46 -8.84 -0.86
CA SER A 169 1.04 -8.56 -0.93
C SER A 169 0.22 -9.81 -1.31
N THR A 170 0.69 -10.60 -2.27
CA THR A 170 0.07 -11.88 -2.62
C THR A 170 0.07 -12.82 -1.42
N ILE A 171 1.18 -12.97 -0.71
CA ILE A 171 1.27 -13.85 0.47
C ILE A 171 0.29 -13.39 1.56
N CYS A 172 0.21 -12.09 1.86
CA CYS A 172 -0.79 -11.55 2.79
C CYS A 172 -2.20 -11.96 2.37
N ALA A 173 -2.53 -11.83 1.08
CA ALA A 173 -3.87 -12.07 0.56
C ALA A 173 -4.27 -13.56 0.43
N VAL A 174 -3.31 -14.49 0.27
CA VAL A 174 -3.62 -15.92 0.04
C VAL A 174 -3.28 -16.84 1.20
N ALA A 175 -2.40 -16.41 2.10
CA ALA A 175 -1.93 -17.19 3.25
C ALA A 175 -2.12 -16.43 4.56
N GLY A 176 -1.75 -15.14 4.59
CA GLY A 176 -1.87 -14.31 5.79
C GLY A 176 -3.31 -14.19 6.30
N ILE A 177 -4.30 -14.15 5.41
CA ILE A 177 -5.73 -14.11 5.80
C ILE A 177 -6.17 -15.31 6.65
N GLY A 178 -5.54 -16.48 6.49
CA GLY A 178 -5.83 -17.69 7.27
C GLY A 178 -5.38 -17.58 8.74
N LEU A 179 -4.58 -16.58 9.08
CA LEU A 179 -4.14 -16.31 10.45
C LEU A 179 -5.11 -15.38 11.21
N VAL A 180 -6.13 -14.85 10.55
CA VAL A 180 -7.01 -13.82 11.13
C VAL A 180 -8.10 -14.46 11.98
N SER A 181 -8.00 -14.32 13.30
CA SER A 181 -8.96 -14.93 14.23
C SER A 181 -10.32 -14.23 14.27
N THR A 182 -10.37 -12.90 14.10
CA THR A 182 -11.64 -12.17 14.07
C THR A 182 -11.53 -10.96 13.16
N CYS A 183 -12.50 -10.78 12.27
CA CYS A 183 -12.60 -9.61 11.42
C CYS A 183 -14.05 -9.24 11.11
N ASN A 184 -14.26 -8.07 10.54
CA ASN A 184 -15.55 -7.67 10.00
C ASN A 184 -15.38 -7.31 8.52
N LEU A 185 -15.92 -8.15 7.63
CA LEU A 185 -15.85 -7.96 6.19
C LEU A 185 -17.01 -7.09 5.71
N PRO A 186 -16.79 -6.12 4.81
CA PRO A 186 -17.86 -5.27 4.26
C PRO A 186 -19.04 -6.03 3.65
N ALA A 187 -18.77 -7.16 2.99
CA ALA A 187 -19.80 -7.95 2.31
C ALA A 187 -20.51 -8.99 3.21
N ILE A 188 -19.86 -9.44 4.29
CA ILE A 188 -20.30 -10.62 5.07
C ILE A 188 -20.66 -10.23 6.52
N GLY A 189 -20.02 -9.21 7.09
CA GLY A 189 -20.12 -8.85 8.50
C GLY A 189 -19.03 -9.52 9.35
N ALA A 190 -19.33 -9.82 10.61
CA ALA A 190 -18.39 -10.41 11.55
C ALA A 190 -18.06 -11.87 11.16
N VAL A 191 -16.77 -12.19 11.08
CA VAL A 191 -16.24 -13.51 10.73
C VAL A 191 -15.19 -13.90 11.76
N SER A 192 -15.32 -15.09 12.34
CA SER A 192 -14.30 -15.75 13.15
C SER A 192 -13.48 -16.70 12.28
N ASP A 193 -12.18 -16.80 12.55
CA ASP A 193 -11.24 -17.69 11.86
C ASP A 193 -11.38 -17.61 10.34
N LEU A 194 -11.01 -16.45 9.79
CA LEU A 194 -11.18 -16.15 8.38
C LEU A 194 -10.39 -17.16 7.53
N THR A 195 -11.05 -17.69 6.50
CA THR A 195 -10.42 -18.58 5.52
C THR A 195 -10.46 -17.96 4.14
N TRP A 196 -9.60 -18.46 3.25
CA TRP A 196 -9.59 -18.07 1.85
C TRP A 196 -10.96 -18.30 1.18
N SER A 197 -11.62 -19.42 1.48
CA SER A 197 -12.89 -19.78 0.87
C SER A 197 -14.03 -18.86 1.30
N VAL A 198 -13.99 -18.31 2.52
CA VAL A 198 -14.97 -17.32 2.99
C VAL A 198 -14.70 -15.95 2.37
N TYR A 199 -13.43 -15.53 2.30
CA TYR A 199 -13.10 -14.21 1.74
C TYR A 199 -13.36 -14.13 0.22
N TYR A 200 -13.03 -15.20 -0.51
CA TYR A 200 -13.08 -15.28 -1.97
C TYR A 200 -14.19 -16.19 -2.51
N ASP A 201 -15.24 -16.46 -1.73
CA ASP A 201 -16.37 -17.31 -2.12
C ASP A 201 -17.01 -16.90 -3.46
N SER A 202 -17.12 -15.59 -3.72
CA SER A 202 -17.66 -15.02 -4.95
C SER A 202 -16.85 -13.82 -5.43
N TRP A 203 -16.96 -13.53 -6.73
CA TRP A 203 -16.37 -12.32 -7.30
C TRP A 203 -16.94 -11.04 -6.66
N ALA A 204 -18.23 -11.04 -6.31
CA ALA A 204 -18.91 -9.92 -5.68
C ALA A 204 -18.32 -9.60 -4.30
N HIS A 205 -18.13 -10.62 -3.46
CA HIS A 205 -17.52 -10.44 -2.13
C HIS A 205 -16.07 -10.00 -2.23
N ALA A 206 -15.27 -10.65 -3.08
CA ALA A 206 -13.88 -10.27 -3.30
C ALA A 206 -13.74 -8.81 -3.77
N SER A 207 -14.61 -8.37 -4.68
CA SER A 207 -14.62 -6.99 -5.21
C SER A 207 -15.07 -5.96 -4.18
N ALA A 208 -16.01 -6.31 -3.30
CA ALA A 208 -16.48 -5.43 -2.23
C ALA A 208 -15.44 -5.27 -1.11
N ASN A 209 -14.69 -6.34 -0.80
CA ASN A 209 -13.70 -6.33 0.27
C ASN A 209 -12.39 -5.60 -0.14
N LYS A 210 -12.11 -5.41 -1.44
CA LYS A 210 -10.98 -4.60 -1.96
C LYS A 210 -9.63 -4.96 -1.29
N ALA A 211 -8.91 -3.96 -0.76
CA ALA A 211 -7.60 -4.09 -0.12
C ALA A 211 -7.63 -4.77 1.26
N THR A 212 -8.80 -5.18 1.75
CA THR A 212 -8.97 -5.74 3.10
C THR A 212 -8.15 -7.02 3.30
N ALA A 213 -7.98 -7.87 2.28
CA ALA A 213 -7.16 -9.07 2.36
C ALA A 213 -5.69 -8.75 2.71
N PHE A 214 -5.12 -7.72 2.07
CA PHE A 214 -3.76 -7.27 2.37
C PHE A 214 -3.65 -6.72 3.79
N VAL A 215 -4.63 -5.91 4.21
CA VAL A 215 -4.62 -5.29 5.54
C VAL A 215 -4.79 -6.33 6.65
N LEU A 216 -5.76 -7.23 6.53
CA LEU A 216 -6.01 -8.27 7.52
C LEU A 216 -4.88 -9.30 7.55
N GLY A 217 -4.48 -9.84 6.39
CA GLY A 217 -3.42 -10.83 6.34
C GLY A 217 -2.06 -10.26 6.71
N GLY A 218 -1.76 -9.03 6.29
CA GLY A 218 -0.56 -8.32 6.73
C GLY A 218 -0.58 -8.03 8.23
N GLY A 219 -1.72 -7.61 8.78
CA GLY A 219 -1.90 -7.40 10.22
C GLY A 219 -1.62 -8.66 11.03
N ALA A 220 -2.24 -9.77 10.67
CA ALA A 220 -2.05 -11.05 11.35
C ALA A 220 -0.59 -11.56 11.27
N LEU A 221 0.09 -11.33 10.14
CA LEU A 221 1.52 -11.61 10.02
C LEU A 221 2.36 -10.75 10.97
N LEU A 222 2.01 -9.49 11.18
CA LEU A 222 2.71 -8.63 12.14
C LEU A 222 2.43 -9.03 13.59
N GLU A 223 1.19 -9.43 13.91
CA GLU A 223 0.81 -9.96 15.22
C GLU A 223 1.64 -11.20 15.59
N SER A 224 1.93 -12.06 14.62
CA SER A 224 2.79 -13.25 14.83
C SER A 224 4.20 -12.94 15.32
N ILE A 225 4.71 -11.73 15.07
CA ILE A 225 6.04 -11.28 15.52
C ILE A 225 6.01 -10.90 17.01
N GLY A 226 4.83 -10.77 17.62
CA GLY A 226 4.64 -10.46 19.04
C GLY A 226 4.62 -8.97 19.38
N TYR A 227 4.46 -8.09 18.38
CA TYR A 227 4.42 -6.64 18.59
C TYR A 227 3.00 -6.06 18.75
N LEU A 228 1.96 -6.83 18.46
CA LEU A 228 0.56 -6.41 18.51
C LEU A 228 -0.27 -7.54 19.13
N THR A 229 -0.68 -7.36 20.38
CA THR A 229 -1.73 -8.14 21.08
C THR A 229 -2.64 -7.18 21.79
#